data_AF-B4G230-F1
#
_entry.id   AF-B4G230-F1
#
_cell.length_a   1.000
_cell.length_b   1.000
_cell.length_c   1.000
_cell.angle_alpha   90.00
_cell.angle_beta   90.00
_cell.angle_gamma   90.00
#
_symmetry.space_group_name_H-M   'P 1'
#
loop_
_entity.id
_entity.type
_entity.pdbx_description
1 polymer ?
#
loop_
_entity_poly.entity_id
_entity_poly.type
_entity_poly.pdbx_seq_one_letter_code
_entity_poly.pdbx_strand_id
1 'polypeptide(L)'
;MTWHEDLATHVGNTGVRLPGAGGHAPAAANVAAAGAGWYGEEEEGRAEEGWAQQAKGFAESTAEMLRELGRGLWDVAAQSLAGAEDSEVARRLRKRAAATGKRLSFMNEYLPEERDPVRCWLTVAAVAFVSLLVLGFGSGNETPVELPKKLIIGPPSADRIQLPDGRHLAYQEQGVSANRARFSLIYPHSFLSSRLAGIPGIRASLLEEFGVRLVTYDLPGFGESDPHIGRNLNSSAMDMLYLANALNIPEKFWVVGYSGGGMHAWSALRYIPDRIAGAAMFAPMANPYDSKMTKDERRKTWDSWSTKRKLMHILARRFPSLLPFFYRQTFLSGKQGHPESWLSLSLGKKDKTLLEGPAFNAFWERNVAESVRQGDARPFVEEAVLQVSDWGFSLSDIQMQKKEARGFFELIKSLFNQAEREWVGFLGPIHIWQVCTLFS
;
A
#
# COMPACT_ATOMS: atom_id res chain seq x y z
N MET A 1 -2.83 1.98 -26.51
CA MET A 1 -3.27 0.86 -25.67
C MET A 1 -3.31 1.34 -24.25
N THR A 2 -4.38 0.99 -23.55
CA THR A 2 -4.70 1.37 -22.17
C THR A 2 -4.22 0.29 -21.20
N TRP A 3 -4.21 0.61 -19.89
CA TRP A 3 -3.77 -0.34 -18.87
C TRP A 3 -4.65 -1.60 -18.83
N HIS A 4 -5.94 -1.44 -19.14
CA HIS A 4 -6.90 -2.55 -19.27
C HIS A 4 -6.70 -3.38 -20.55
N GLU A 5 -6.32 -2.77 -21.67
CA GLU A 5 -6.05 -3.49 -22.93
C GLU A 5 -4.78 -4.33 -22.83
N ASP A 6 -3.68 -3.76 -22.30
CA ASP A 6 -2.41 -4.48 -22.11
C ASP A 6 -2.59 -5.66 -21.14
N LEU A 7 -3.32 -5.46 -20.02
CA LEU A 7 -3.67 -6.55 -19.10
C LEU A 7 -4.58 -7.60 -19.76
N ALA A 8 -5.60 -7.19 -20.52
CA ALA A 8 -6.52 -8.10 -21.19
C ALA A 8 -5.80 -8.97 -22.24
N THR A 9 -4.79 -8.43 -22.94
CA THR A 9 -3.96 -9.22 -23.86
C THR A 9 -3.09 -10.29 -23.20
N HIS A 10 -2.94 -10.27 -21.86
CA HIS A 10 -2.21 -11.27 -21.10
C HIS A 10 -3.10 -12.26 -20.33
N VAL A 11 -4.41 -12.03 -20.24
CA VAL A 11 -5.35 -12.92 -19.52
C VAL A 11 -6.02 -13.89 -20.50
N GLY A 12 -5.53 -15.13 -20.52
CA GLY A 12 -6.17 -16.22 -21.25
C GLY A 12 -7.56 -16.53 -20.69
N ASN A 13 -8.58 -16.49 -21.54
CA ASN A 13 -9.98 -16.68 -21.14
C ASN A 13 -10.32 -18.16 -20.92
N THR A 14 -9.91 -18.72 -19.77
CA THR A 14 -10.15 -20.13 -19.43
C THR A 14 -11.53 -20.32 -18.80
N GLY A 15 -12.51 -20.67 -19.62
CA GLY A 15 -13.85 -21.03 -19.17
C GLY A 15 -13.89 -22.34 -18.37
N VAL A 16 -13.66 -22.27 -17.06
CA VAL A 16 -13.84 -23.39 -16.12
C VAL A 16 -14.98 -23.05 -15.17
N ARG A 17 -16.17 -23.62 -15.43
CA ARG A 17 -17.29 -23.62 -14.47
C ARG A 17 -17.11 -24.80 -13.52
N LEU A 18 -16.89 -24.53 -12.24
CA LEU A 18 -17.04 -25.54 -11.19
C LEU A 18 -18.54 -25.69 -10.84
N PRO A 19 -19.02 -26.90 -10.49
CA PRO A 19 -20.45 -27.13 -10.27
C PRO A 19 -20.94 -26.49 -8.97
N GLY A 20 -22.00 -25.69 -9.05
CA GLY A 20 -22.66 -25.16 -7.85
C GLY A 20 -23.44 -26.26 -7.13
N ALA A 21 -23.14 -26.47 -5.84
CA ALA A 21 -23.99 -27.28 -4.97
C ALA A 21 -25.34 -26.58 -4.76
N GLY A 22 -26.44 -27.27 -5.08
CA GLY A 22 -27.78 -26.72 -5.01
C GLY A 22 -28.32 -26.65 -3.57
N GLY A 23 -29.12 -25.62 -3.29
CA GLY A 23 -29.90 -25.48 -2.07
C GLY A 23 -31.05 -24.49 -2.30
N HIS A 24 -32.27 -25.00 -2.45
CA HIS A 24 -33.47 -24.17 -2.61
C HIS A 24 -33.94 -23.57 -1.27
N ALA A 25 -34.34 -22.30 -1.30
CA ALA A 25 -35.39 -21.74 -0.45
C ALA A 25 -36.09 -20.60 -1.24
N PRO A 26 -37.40 -20.35 -1.03
CA PRO A 26 -38.25 -19.75 -2.06
C PRO A 26 -38.35 -18.22 -2.02
N ALA A 27 -38.86 -17.66 -3.12
CA ALA A 27 -39.24 -16.25 -3.22
C ALA A 27 -40.50 -15.94 -2.41
N ALA A 28 -40.57 -14.73 -1.85
CA ALA A 28 -41.78 -14.13 -1.28
C ALA A 28 -42.07 -12.79 -1.99
N ALA A 29 -43.35 -12.48 -2.16
CA ALA A 29 -43.82 -11.53 -3.16
C ALA A 29 -44.03 -10.09 -2.63
N ASN A 30 -44.23 -9.17 -3.58
CA ASN A 30 -44.72 -7.82 -3.33
C ASN A 30 -46.06 -7.85 -2.59
N VAL A 31 -46.22 -6.99 -1.57
CA VAL A 31 -47.52 -6.42 -1.20
C VAL A 31 -47.31 -4.94 -0.90
N ALA A 32 -47.99 -4.08 -1.67
CA ALA A 32 -48.25 -2.71 -1.27
C ALA A 32 -49.69 -2.63 -0.73
N ALA A 33 -49.90 -1.94 0.38
CA ALA A 33 -51.22 -1.58 0.87
C ALA A 33 -51.16 -0.23 1.59
N ALA A 34 -52.09 0.66 1.26
CA ALA A 34 -52.22 1.99 1.86
C ALA A 34 -53.28 1.99 2.97
N GLY A 35 -53.24 3.00 3.85
CA GLY A 35 -54.27 3.23 4.87
C GLY A 35 -54.12 4.60 5.54
N ALA A 36 -55.00 5.54 5.21
CA ALA A 36 -55.29 6.72 6.03
C ALA A 36 -56.31 6.34 7.13
N GLY A 37 -56.50 7.06 8.24
CA GLY A 37 -55.88 8.29 8.78
C GLY A 37 -56.72 8.80 9.99
N TRP A 38 -56.67 10.11 10.25
CA TRP A 38 -57.62 10.95 11.03
C TRP A 38 -57.42 11.17 12.56
N TYR A 39 -57.13 12.45 12.91
CA TYR A 39 -57.45 13.28 14.12
C TYR A 39 -57.18 12.74 15.55
N GLY A 40 -56.69 13.51 16.54
CA GLY A 40 -56.23 14.92 16.62
C GLY A 40 -54.96 15.02 17.48
N GLU A 41 -54.59 16.12 18.14
CA GLU A 41 -55.18 17.48 18.22
C GLU A 41 -54.03 18.51 18.52
N GLU A 42 -54.26 19.62 19.25
CA GLU A 42 -53.26 20.70 19.48
C GLU A 42 -52.53 20.61 20.84
N GLU A 43 -51.21 20.90 20.86
CA GLU A 43 -50.58 21.60 22.00
C GLU A 43 -49.44 22.51 21.51
N GLU A 44 -49.49 23.78 21.90
CA GLU A 44 -48.61 24.86 21.44
C GLU A 44 -47.51 25.13 22.49
N GLY A 45 -46.23 24.92 22.17
CA GLY A 45 -45.18 25.26 23.12
C GLY A 45 -43.75 24.85 22.75
N ARG A 46 -42.87 25.86 22.72
CA ARG A 46 -41.40 25.75 22.76
C ARG A 46 -40.73 25.22 21.49
N ALA A 47 -40.38 26.15 20.60
CA ALA A 47 -39.38 25.90 19.57
C ALA A 47 -38.04 25.50 20.22
N GLU A 48 -37.55 24.31 19.92
CA GLU A 48 -36.15 23.98 20.15
C GLU A 48 -35.30 24.80 19.18
N GLU A 49 -34.40 25.64 19.71
CA GLU A 49 -33.39 26.32 18.90
C GLU A 49 -32.48 25.26 18.26
N GLY A 50 -32.74 24.95 16.99
CA GLY A 50 -32.13 23.81 16.33
C GLY A 50 -30.61 23.88 16.31
N TRP A 51 -29.97 22.74 16.59
CA TRP A 51 -28.52 22.54 16.60
C TRP A 51 -27.77 23.18 15.41
N ALA A 52 -28.41 23.27 14.24
CA ALA A 52 -27.89 23.95 13.05
C ALA A 52 -27.58 25.46 13.28
N GLN A 53 -28.36 26.14 14.11
CA GLN A 53 -28.22 27.57 14.38
C GLN A 53 -27.11 27.85 15.40
N GLN A 54 -26.98 27.00 16.43
CA GLN A 54 -25.80 26.99 17.31
C GLN A 54 -24.52 26.62 16.55
N ALA A 55 -24.55 25.59 15.69
CA ALA A 55 -23.41 25.20 14.86
C ALA A 55 -22.98 26.32 13.90
N LYS A 56 -23.94 27.07 13.35
CA LYS A 56 -23.67 28.25 12.52
C LYS A 56 -22.99 29.37 13.34
N GLY A 57 -23.55 29.74 14.49
CA GLY A 57 -22.97 30.78 15.36
C GLY A 57 -21.58 30.40 15.89
N PHE A 58 -21.34 29.12 16.18
CA PHE A 58 -20.02 28.60 16.54
C PHE A 58 -19.04 28.69 15.36
N ALA A 59 -19.47 28.37 14.13
CA ALA A 59 -18.62 28.47 12.94
C ALA A 59 -18.27 29.94 12.61
N GLU A 60 -19.23 30.87 12.73
CA GLU A 60 -19.03 32.30 12.48
C GLU A 60 -18.06 32.92 13.51
N SER A 61 -18.29 32.69 14.81
CA SER A 61 -17.38 33.16 15.87
C SER A 61 -15.97 32.53 15.79
N THR A 62 -15.88 31.24 15.44
CA THR A 62 -14.57 30.58 15.21
C THR A 62 -13.84 31.19 14.01
N ALA A 63 -14.55 31.55 12.93
CA ALA A 63 -13.96 32.17 11.75
C ALA A 63 -13.45 33.59 12.03
N GLU A 64 -14.16 34.40 12.83
CA GLU A 64 -13.70 35.71 13.28
C GLU A 64 -12.46 35.60 14.18
N MET A 65 -12.50 34.71 15.18
CA MET A 65 -11.36 34.47 16.09
C MET A 65 -10.09 34.02 15.34
N LEU A 66 -10.23 33.14 14.34
CA LEU A 66 -9.13 32.72 13.47
C LEU A 66 -8.60 33.86 12.58
N ARG A 67 -9.46 34.78 12.15
CA ARG A 67 -9.09 35.95 11.35
C ARG A 67 -8.32 36.97 12.19
N GLU A 68 -8.72 37.19 13.44
CA GLU A 68 -8.01 38.06 14.38
C GLU A 68 -6.68 37.45 14.82
N LEU A 69 -6.65 36.15 15.14
CA LEU A 69 -5.40 35.43 15.43
C LEU A 69 -4.42 35.48 14.23
N GLY A 70 -4.92 35.30 13.01
CA GLY A 70 -4.13 35.42 11.78
C GLY A 70 -3.56 36.83 11.56
N ARG A 71 -4.30 37.89 11.94
CA ARG A 71 -3.79 39.27 11.96
C ARG A 71 -2.73 39.46 13.04
N GLY A 72 -3.01 39.07 14.29
CA GLY A 72 -2.06 39.21 15.39
C GLY A 72 -0.73 38.48 15.14
N LEU A 73 -0.79 37.25 14.58
CA LEU A 73 0.41 36.52 14.18
C LEU A 73 1.15 37.17 13.00
N TRP A 74 0.43 37.79 12.05
CA TRP A 74 1.06 38.57 10.98
C TRP A 74 1.73 39.83 11.52
N ASP A 75 1.09 40.56 12.43
CA ASP A 75 1.62 41.80 13.00
C ASP A 75 2.85 41.51 13.89
N VAL A 76 2.81 40.45 14.70
CA VAL A 76 3.98 39.95 15.45
C VAL A 76 5.11 39.50 14.51
N ALA A 77 4.78 38.80 13.42
CA ALA A 77 5.79 38.40 12.42
C ALA A 77 6.38 39.60 11.68
N ALA A 78 5.57 40.60 11.33
CA ALA A 78 6.00 41.83 10.66
C ALA A 78 6.89 42.68 11.58
N GLN A 79 6.52 42.86 12.85
CA GLN A 79 7.34 43.52 13.87
C GLN A 79 8.66 42.76 14.11
N SER A 80 8.62 41.42 14.19
CA SER A 80 9.82 40.59 14.35
C SER A 80 10.74 40.61 13.13
N LEU A 81 10.19 40.75 11.92
CA LEU A 81 10.96 40.85 10.68
C LEU A 81 11.55 42.25 10.48
N ALA A 82 10.82 43.31 10.83
CA ALA A 82 11.31 44.69 10.79
C ALA A 82 12.49 44.94 11.74
N GLY A 83 12.58 44.18 12.84
CA GLY A 83 13.72 44.23 13.77
C GLY A 83 14.89 43.30 13.42
N ALA A 84 14.82 42.52 12.33
CA ALA A 84 15.74 41.39 12.08
C ALA A 84 16.35 41.35 10.66
N GLU A 85 16.40 42.47 9.95
CA GLU A 85 16.77 42.50 8.53
C GLU A 85 18.19 41.96 8.22
N ASP A 86 19.14 42.10 9.16
CA ASP A 86 20.56 41.70 8.99
C ASP A 86 20.97 40.40 9.73
N SER A 87 20.04 39.65 10.33
CA SER A 87 20.40 38.44 11.09
C SER A 87 20.73 37.22 10.21
N GLU A 88 21.88 36.58 10.47
CA GLU A 88 22.29 35.28 9.90
C GLU A 88 21.20 34.19 10.10
N VAL A 89 20.44 34.28 11.20
CA VAL A 89 19.32 33.38 11.50
C VAL A 89 18.14 33.65 10.56
N ALA A 90 17.78 34.93 10.34
CA ALA A 90 16.74 35.32 9.38
C ALA A 90 17.11 34.88 7.96
N ARG A 91 18.39 34.98 7.57
CA ARG A 91 18.90 34.50 6.27
C ARG A 91 18.76 32.98 6.12
N ARG A 92 19.06 32.20 7.16
CA ARG A 92 18.87 30.72 7.17
C ARG A 92 17.40 30.32 7.16
N LEU A 93 16.56 31.03 7.91
CA LEU A 93 15.10 30.82 7.91
C LEU A 93 14.50 31.15 6.54
N ARG A 94 14.84 32.29 5.92
CA ARG A 94 14.41 32.63 4.54
C ARG A 94 14.83 31.55 3.53
N LYS A 95 16.06 31.01 3.59
CA LYS A 95 16.49 29.91 2.71
C LYS A 95 15.68 28.62 2.91
N ARG A 96 15.38 28.23 4.17
CA ARG A 96 14.54 27.07 4.47
C ARG A 96 13.08 27.29 4.06
N ALA A 97 12.52 28.46 4.35
CA ALA A 97 11.17 28.86 3.96
C ALA A 97 11.00 28.90 2.44
N ALA A 98 12.00 29.39 1.69
CA ALA A 98 11.97 29.36 0.21
C ALA A 98 12.05 27.93 -0.35
N ALA A 99 12.86 27.05 0.26
CA ALA A 99 12.93 25.64 -0.16
C ALA A 99 11.61 24.88 0.13
N THR A 100 10.99 25.12 1.29
CA THR A 100 9.68 24.57 1.64
C THR A 100 8.57 25.18 0.77
N GLY A 101 8.59 26.49 0.54
CA GLY A 101 7.68 27.20 -0.34
C GLY A 101 7.73 26.68 -1.78
N LYS A 102 8.93 26.41 -2.32
CA LYS A 102 9.08 25.77 -3.64
C LYS A 102 8.56 24.32 -3.69
N ARG A 103 8.54 23.60 -2.55
CA ARG A 103 7.91 22.27 -2.46
C ARG A 103 6.38 22.34 -2.34
N LEU A 104 5.86 23.41 -1.75
CA LEU A 104 4.44 23.67 -1.55
C LEU A 104 3.79 24.51 -2.65
N SER A 105 4.55 25.11 -3.58
CA SER A 105 4.02 26.04 -4.58
C SER A 105 2.97 25.44 -5.52
N PHE A 106 2.91 24.11 -5.66
CA PHE A 106 1.83 23.43 -6.38
C PHE A 106 0.45 23.62 -5.70
N MET A 107 0.41 23.84 -4.38
CA MET A 107 -0.84 24.11 -3.67
C MET A 107 -1.34 25.55 -3.90
N ASN A 108 -0.53 26.45 -4.48
CA ASN A 108 -1.00 27.76 -4.93
C ASN A 108 -2.01 27.65 -6.09
N GLU A 109 -1.99 26.56 -6.86
CA GLU A 109 -2.96 26.26 -7.94
C GLU A 109 -4.39 26.03 -7.40
N TYR A 110 -4.53 25.80 -6.09
CA TYR A 110 -5.81 25.60 -5.40
C TYR A 110 -6.20 26.81 -4.52
N LEU A 111 -5.45 27.91 -4.59
CA LEU A 111 -5.81 29.17 -3.95
C LEU A 111 -6.62 30.03 -4.93
N PRO A 112 -7.69 30.71 -4.48
CA PRO A 112 -8.40 31.65 -5.34
C PRO A 112 -7.48 32.80 -5.77
N GLU A 113 -7.52 33.14 -7.06
CA GLU A 113 -6.50 33.95 -7.76
C GLU A 113 -6.25 35.35 -7.16
N GLU A 114 -7.21 35.90 -6.42
CA GLU A 114 -7.15 37.26 -5.85
C GLU A 114 -6.43 37.36 -4.48
N ARG A 115 -5.82 36.29 -3.94
CA ARG A 115 -5.24 36.32 -2.59
C ARG A 115 -3.73 36.09 -2.55
N ASP A 116 -3.04 36.97 -1.80
CA ASP A 116 -1.62 36.84 -1.44
C ASP A 116 -1.33 35.43 -0.87
N PRO A 117 -0.54 34.60 -1.58
CA PRO A 117 -0.28 33.22 -1.18
C PRO A 117 0.28 33.11 0.24
N VAL A 118 1.12 34.05 0.67
CA VAL A 118 1.77 34.00 1.99
C VAL A 118 0.72 34.08 3.10
N ARG A 119 -0.28 34.96 2.94
CA ARG A 119 -1.36 35.13 3.92
C ARG A 119 -2.27 33.90 3.93
N CYS A 120 -2.62 33.37 2.77
CA CYS A 120 -3.38 32.12 2.67
C CYS A 120 -2.67 30.96 3.39
N TRP A 121 -1.36 30.79 3.19
CA TRP A 121 -0.58 29.74 3.86
C TRP A 121 -0.48 29.92 5.36
N LEU A 122 -0.33 31.16 5.86
CA LEU A 122 -0.35 31.45 7.29
C LEU A 122 -1.73 31.16 7.89
N THR A 123 -2.82 31.50 7.21
CA THR A 123 -4.19 31.13 7.65
C THR A 123 -4.36 29.61 7.69
N VAL A 124 -3.96 28.88 6.64
CA VAL A 124 -4.06 27.40 6.61
C VAL A 124 -3.23 26.75 7.71
N ALA A 125 -2.02 27.26 7.98
CA ALA A 125 -1.16 26.77 9.06
C ALA A 125 -1.76 27.06 10.45
N ALA A 126 -2.31 28.25 10.67
CA ALA A 126 -2.98 28.62 11.92
C ALA A 126 -4.24 27.78 12.16
N VAL A 127 -5.08 27.58 11.14
CA VAL A 127 -6.26 26.70 11.20
C VAL A 127 -5.84 25.26 11.52
N ALA A 128 -4.84 24.72 10.82
CA ALA A 128 -4.34 23.37 11.09
C ALA A 128 -3.79 23.22 12.52
N PHE A 129 -3.08 24.23 13.03
CA PHE A 129 -2.57 24.25 14.40
C PHE A 129 -3.70 24.31 15.44
N VAL A 130 -4.71 25.16 15.24
CA VAL A 130 -5.89 25.24 16.12
C VAL A 130 -6.71 23.95 16.06
N SER A 131 -6.92 23.36 14.88
CA SER A 131 -7.58 22.05 14.75
C SER A 131 -6.81 20.94 15.48
N LEU A 132 -5.46 20.93 15.40
CA LEU A 132 -4.63 19.98 16.16
C LEU A 132 -4.70 20.20 17.67
N LEU A 133 -4.83 21.45 18.15
CA LEU A 133 -5.05 21.74 19.57
C LEU A 133 -6.44 21.30 20.03
N VAL A 134 -7.51 21.63 19.28
CA VAL A 134 -8.87 21.22 19.61
C VAL A 134 -9.02 19.70 19.60
N LEU A 135 -8.41 19.00 18.64
CA LEU A 135 -8.34 17.52 18.64
C LEU A 135 -7.45 16.95 19.75
N GLY A 136 -6.47 17.71 20.26
CA GLY A 136 -5.61 17.33 21.38
C GLY A 136 -6.24 17.53 22.76
N PHE A 137 -7.22 18.43 22.89
CA PHE A 137 -7.96 18.68 24.14
C PHE A 137 -9.39 18.10 24.15
N GLY A 138 -9.94 17.77 22.98
CA GLY A 138 -11.33 17.34 22.80
C GLY A 138 -11.55 15.85 22.62
N SER A 139 -11.06 14.99 23.53
CA SER A 139 -11.46 13.57 23.55
C SER A 139 -11.49 12.96 24.96
N GLY A 140 -12.10 13.66 25.92
CA GLY A 140 -12.53 13.08 27.19
C GLY A 140 -13.83 12.27 27.05
N ASN A 141 -13.80 11.18 26.27
CA ASN A 141 -14.90 10.21 26.21
C ASN A 141 -14.39 8.86 26.73
N GLU A 142 -14.77 8.52 27.97
CA GLU A 142 -14.43 7.27 28.62
C GLU A 142 -15.27 6.10 28.08
N THR A 143 -14.98 5.67 26.85
CA THR A 143 -15.19 4.26 26.51
C THR A 143 -14.17 3.43 27.29
N PRO A 144 -14.50 2.21 27.77
CA PRO A 144 -13.53 1.35 28.44
C PRO A 144 -12.42 0.99 27.46
N VAL A 145 -11.28 1.68 27.56
CA VAL A 145 -10.10 1.39 26.73
C VAL A 145 -9.52 0.07 27.21
N GLU A 146 -9.80 -1.02 26.50
CA GLU A 146 -9.01 -2.24 26.62
C GLU A 146 -7.53 -1.83 26.46
N LEU A 147 -6.75 -2.02 27.53
CA LEU A 147 -5.36 -1.62 27.55
C LEU A 147 -4.64 -2.28 26.37
N PRO A 148 -4.03 -1.52 25.44
CA PRO A 148 -3.48 -2.09 24.22
C PRO A 148 -2.45 -3.16 24.54
N LYS A 149 -2.80 -4.42 24.26
CA LYS A 149 -1.95 -5.59 24.46
C LYS A 149 -0.60 -5.34 23.78
N LYS A 150 0.49 -5.67 24.48
CA LYS A 150 1.84 -5.47 23.95
C LYS A 150 2.12 -6.51 22.85
N LEU A 151 2.72 -6.07 21.75
CA LEU A 151 3.19 -6.95 20.68
C LEU A 151 4.38 -7.78 21.20
N ILE A 152 4.30 -9.10 21.07
CA ILE A 152 5.31 -10.03 21.60
C ILE A 152 6.24 -10.46 20.47
N ILE A 153 7.50 -10.05 20.55
CA ILE A 153 8.57 -10.45 19.63
C ILE A 153 9.25 -11.69 20.22
N GLY A 154 9.23 -12.80 19.49
CA GLY A 154 9.92 -14.04 19.90
C GLY A 154 11.44 -13.96 19.77
N PRO A 155 12.19 -14.99 20.21
CA PRO A 155 13.63 -15.07 19.92
C PRO A 155 13.89 -15.11 18.40
N PRO A 156 15.12 -14.76 17.95
CA PRO A 156 15.56 -15.02 16.58
C PRO A 156 15.42 -16.51 16.23
N SER A 157 14.96 -16.78 15.01
CA SER A 157 14.61 -18.13 14.55
C SER A 157 14.69 -18.30 13.02
N ALA A 158 15.28 -17.34 12.30
CA ALA A 158 15.43 -17.44 10.86
C ALA A 158 16.57 -18.39 10.48
N ASP A 159 16.34 -19.19 9.44
CA ASP A 159 17.45 -19.62 8.59
C ASP A 159 17.97 -18.38 7.85
N ARG A 160 19.29 -18.24 7.74
CA ARG A 160 19.94 -17.07 7.11
C ARG A 160 20.93 -17.51 6.05
N ILE A 161 20.89 -16.86 4.90
CA ILE A 161 21.94 -16.95 3.87
C ILE A 161 22.76 -15.66 3.87
N GLN A 162 24.04 -15.74 3.50
CA GLN A 162 24.84 -14.56 3.19
C GLN A 162 24.82 -14.27 1.69
N LEU A 163 24.62 -13.00 1.33
CA LEU A 163 24.61 -12.49 -0.03
C LEU A 163 26.02 -12.12 -0.50
N PRO A 164 26.26 -11.96 -1.82
CA PRO A 164 27.56 -11.55 -2.36
C PRO A 164 28.07 -10.18 -1.88
N ASP A 165 27.18 -9.31 -1.38
CA ASP A 165 27.52 -8.01 -0.79
C ASP A 165 27.75 -8.05 0.73
N GLY A 166 27.73 -9.25 1.32
CA GLY A 166 27.98 -9.50 2.74
C GLY A 166 26.75 -9.40 3.65
N ARG A 167 25.61 -8.87 3.17
CA ARG A 167 24.34 -8.86 3.92
C ARG A 167 23.82 -10.27 4.14
N HIS A 168 23.06 -10.48 5.19
CA HIS A 168 22.28 -11.69 5.40
C HIS A 168 20.81 -11.47 5.05
N LEU A 169 20.20 -12.43 4.37
CA LEU A 169 18.74 -12.53 4.28
C LEU A 169 18.22 -13.67 5.15
N ALA A 170 17.24 -13.34 5.98
CA ALA A 170 16.44 -14.28 6.74
C ALA A 170 15.33 -14.86 5.86
N TYR A 171 15.17 -16.18 5.88
CA TYR A 171 14.18 -16.89 5.06
C TYR A 171 13.50 -18.02 5.83
N GLN A 172 12.47 -18.58 5.20
CA GLN A 172 11.76 -19.77 5.66
C GLN A 172 11.31 -20.60 4.45
N GLU A 173 11.35 -21.93 4.60
CA GLU A 173 10.80 -22.87 3.61
C GLU A 173 9.50 -23.52 4.13
N GLN A 174 8.55 -23.76 3.23
CA GLN A 174 7.29 -24.43 3.50
C GLN A 174 6.90 -25.38 2.35
N GLY A 175 6.19 -26.46 2.64
CA GLY A 175 5.83 -27.49 1.66
C GLY A 175 6.89 -28.58 1.53
N VAL A 176 7.20 -29.01 0.30
CA VAL A 176 8.14 -30.12 0.07
C VAL A 176 9.61 -29.68 0.04
N SER A 177 10.49 -30.64 0.36
CA SER A 177 11.94 -30.51 0.26
C SER A 177 12.42 -30.33 -1.17
N ALA A 178 13.59 -29.69 -1.37
CA ALA A 178 14.17 -29.39 -2.68
C ALA A 178 14.20 -30.57 -3.66
N ASN A 179 14.54 -31.77 -3.19
CA ASN A 179 14.59 -33.01 -3.97
C ASN A 179 13.22 -33.59 -4.37
N ARG A 180 12.12 -33.11 -3.78
CA ARG A 180 10.73 -33.51 -4.08
C ARG A 180 9.93 -32.39 -4.77
N ALA A 181 10.54 -31.21 -4.93
CA ALA A 181 9.87 -30.03 -5.47
C ALA A 181 9.60 -30.18 -6.97
N ARG A 182 8.32 -30.19 -7.35
CA ARG A 182 7.86 -29.99 -8.72
C ARG A 182 7.95 -28.52 -9.12
N PHE A 183 7.69 -27.62 -8.18
CA PHE A 183 7.75 -26.18 -8.36
C PHE A 183 8.45 -25.53 -7.17
N SER A 184 9.42 -24.67 -7.44
CA SER A 184 9.97 -23.75 -6.43
C SER A 184 9.32 -22.38 -6.61
N LEU A 185 8.76 -21.84 -5.53
CA LEU A 185 8.09 -20.55 -5.47
C LEU A 185 8.85 -19.61 -4.52
N ILE A 186 9.09 -18.37 -4.92
CA ILE A 186 9.59 -17.31 -4.04
C ILE A 186 8.46 -16.29 -3.81
N TYR A 187 8.20 -15.96 -2.55
CA TYR A 187 7.19 -15.00 -2.13
C TYR A 187 7.84 -13.80 -1.41
N PRO A 188 8.05 -12.66 -2.10
CA PRO A 188 8.39 -11.41 -1.45
C PRO A 188 7.17 -10.88 -0.68
N HIS A 189 7.34 -10.63 0.62
CA HIS A 189 6.23 -10.22 1.47
C HIS A 189 5.76 -8.78 1.19
N SER A 190 4.55 -8.46 1.65
CA SER A 190 3.97 -7.11 1.58
C SER A 190 4.53 -6.14 2.63
N PHE A 191 4.12 -4.87 2.54
CA PHE A 191 4.25 -3.90 3.64
C PHE A 191 3.63 -4.45 4.93
N LEU A 192 4.30 -4.23 6.08
CA LEU A 192 3.89 -4.71 7.40
C LEU A 192 3.71 -6.24 7.46
N SER A 193 4.72 -6.95 6.95
CA SER A 193 4.76 -8.41 6.84
C SER A 193 6.21 -8.89 6.97
N SER A 194 6.38 -10.21 7.11
CA SER A 194 7.67 -10.89 7.25
C SER A 194 7.70 -12.18 6.44
N ARG A 195 8.82 -12.94 6.51
CA ARG A 195 8.94 -14.31 6.02
C ARG A 195 7.85 -15.26 6.58
N LEU A 196 7.33 -14.99 7.78
CA LEU A 196 6.34 -15.85 8.44
C LEU A 196 4.93 -15.78 7.80
N ALA A 197 4.72 -14.89 6.83
CA ALA A 197 3.42 -14.69 6.19
C ALA A 197 2.92 -15.89 5.37
N GLY A 198 3.83 -16.71 4.83
CA GLY A 198 3.47 -17.73 3.85
C GLY A 198 2.66 -17.15 2.68
N ILE A 199 1.74 -17.95 2.13
CA ILE A 199 0.64 -17.45 1.30
C ILE A 199 -0.63 -17.48 2.17
N PRO A 200 -1.22 -16.33 2.54
CA PRO A 200 -2.38 -16.29 3.43
C PRO A 200 -3.53 -17.18 2.98
N GLY A 201 -4.06 -18.01 3.89
CA GLY A 201 -5.16 -18.95 3.62
C GLY A 201 -4.74 -20.28 2.98
N ILE A 202 -3.49 -20.43 2.50
CA ILE A 202 -2.98 -21.70 1.98
C ILE A 202 -2.40 -22.55 3.12
N ARG A 203 -2.79 -23.82 3.17
CA ARG A 203 -2.27 -24.79 4.15
C ARG A 203 -1.01 -25.46 3.62
N ALA A 204 -0.06 -25.76 4.51
CA ALA A 204 1.17 -26.49 4.16
C ALA A 204 0.89 -27.82 3.44
N SER A 205 -0.17 -28.55 3.85
CA SER A 205 -0.60 -29.79 3.20
C SER A 205 -0.96 -29.62 1.72
N LEU A 206 -1.45 -28.45 1.30
CA LEU A 206 -1.75 -28.16 -0.11
C LEU A 206 -0.45 -27.90 -0.89
N LEU A 207 0.54 -27.25 -0.26
CA LEU A 207 1.88 -27.12 -0.86
C LEU A 207 2.51 -28.51 -1.05
N GLU A 208 2.35 -29.40 -0.07
CA GLU A 208 2.82 -30.79 -0.16
C GLU A 208 2.13 -31.59 -1.27
N GLU A 209 0.80 -31.56 -1.35
CA GLU A 209 -0.01 -32.23 -2.38
C GLU A 209 0.40 -31.83 -3.81
N PHE A 210 0.64 -30.54 -4.04
CA PHE A 210 1.05 -30.02 -5.34
C PHE A 210 2.56 -30.15 -5.62
N GLY A 211 3.37 -30.59 -4.64
CA GLY A 211 4.82 -30.70 -4.76
C GLY A 211 5.52 -29.33 -4.80
N VAL A 212 5.00 -28.35 -4.09
CA VAL A 212 5.52 -26.97 -4.02
C VAL A 212 6.53 -26.83 -2.89
N ARG A 213 7.71 -26.29 -3.21
CA ARG A 213 8.67 -25.69 -2.26
C ARG A 213 8.43 -24.19 -2.25
N LEU A 214 7.77 -23.67 -1.22
CA LEU A 214 7.56 -22.24 -1.02
C LEU A 214 8.71 -21.67 -0.18
N VAL A 215 9.39 -20.66 -0.71
CA VAL A 215 10.41 -19.88 -0.02
C VAL A 215 9.87 -18.48 0.23
N THR A 216 9.80 -18.09 1.49
CA THR A 216 9.53 -16.72 1.94
C THR A 216 10.79 -16.12 2.53
N TYR A 217 10.97 -14.81 2.42
CA TYR A 217 12.13 -14.13 3.00
C TYR A 217 11.75 -12.75 3.54
N ASP A 218 12.45 -12.31 4.58
CA ASP A 218 12.34 -10.95 5.09
C ASP A 218 13.02 -10.00 4.10
N LEU A 219 12.28 -9.00 3.61
CA LEU A 219 12.86 -7.92 2.80
C LEU A 219 13.99 -7.21 3.59
N PRO A 220 14.97 -6.56 2.94
CA PRO A 220 16.10 -5.96 3.66
C PRO A 220 15.65 -4.96 4.73
N GLY A 221 16.11 -5.17 5.98
CA GLY A 221 15.73 -4.39 7.16
C GLY A 221 14.43 -4.81 7.86
N PHE A 222 13.70 -5.81 7.35
CA PHE A 222 12.60 -6.46 8.04
C PHE A 222 13.09 -7.71 8.79
N GLY A 223 12.36 -8.14 9.82
CA GLY A 223 12.61 -9.40 10.53
C GLY A 223 14.07 -9.57 10.92
N GLU A 224 14.70 -10.65 10.45
CA GLU A 224 16.10 -11.00 10.75
C GLU A 224 17.06 -10.75 9.55
N SER A 225 16.61 -10.02 8.51
CA SER A 225 17.41 -9.61 7.35
C SER A 225 18.17 -8.30 7.58
N ASP A 226 19.41 -8.25 7.12
CA ASP A 226 20.23 -7.04 7.19
C ASP A 226 19.68 -5.94 6.22
N PRO A 227 19.77 -4.64 6.57
CA PRO A 227 19.29 -3.56 5.72
C PRO A 227 20.14 -3.34 4.46
N HIS A 228 19.52 -2.89 3.38
CA HIS A 228 20.20 -2.55 2.11
C HIS A 228 20.20 -1.03 1.89
N ILE A 229 21.38 -0.40 1.97
CA ILE A 229 21.52 1.04 1.69
C ILE A 229 21.30 1.31 0.20
N GLY A 230 20.37 2.20 -0.15
CA GLY A 230 20.08 2.54 -1.56
C GLY A 230 19.14 1.55 -2.27
N ARG A 231 18.40 0.76 -1.49
CA ARG A 231 17.43 -0.23 -1.96
C ARG A 231 16.47 0.33 -3.01
N ASN A 232 16.29 -0.43 -4.08
CA ASN A 232 15.44 -0.15 -5.23
C ASN A 232 14.89 -1.47 -5.82
N LEU A 233 14.04 -1.38 -6.84
CA LEU A 233 13.45 -2.58 -7.45
C LEU A 233 14.51 -3.53 -8.03
N ASN A 234 15.52 -3.04 -8.77
CA ASN A 234 16.59 -3.90 -9.31
C ASN A 234 17.29 -4.69 -8.19
N SER A 235 17.66 -4.03 -7.08
CA SER A 235 18.23 -4.76 -5.93
C SER A 235 17.28 -5.80 -5.32
N SER A 236 15.96 -5.58 -5.33
CA SER A 236 14.98 -6.59 -4.89
C SER A 236 14.94 -7.81 -5.81
N ALA A 237 15.10 -7.63 -7.12
CA ALA A 237 15.24 -8.76 -8.04
C ALA A 237 16.55 -9.52 -7.81
N MET A 238 17.65 -8.81 -7.56
CA MET A 238 18.95 -9.43 -7.24
C MET A 238 18.92 -10.18 -5.90
N ASP A 239 18.22 -9.65 -4.88
CA ASP A 239 18.00 -10.34 -3.60
C ASP A 239 17.28 -11.68 -3.82
N MET A 240 16.23 -11.74 -4.64
CA MET A 240 15.56 -13.00 -5.01
C MET A 240 16.45 -13.93 -5.83
N LEU A 241 17.28 -13.40 -6.74
CA LEU A 241 18.24 -14.19 -7.52
C LEU A 241 19.29 -14.85 -6.63
N TYR A 242 19.87 -14.10 -5.69
CA TYR A 242 20.87 -14.61 -4.76
C TYR A 242 20.27 -15.60 -3.77
N LEU A 243 19.03 -15.35 -3.31
CA LEU A 243 18.25 -16.32 -2.52
C LEU A 243 18.04 -17.63 -3.29
N ALA A 244 17.60 -17.57 -4.54
CA ALA A 244 17.41 -18.75 -5.38
C ALA A 244 18.73 -19.53 -5.58
N ASN A 245 19.85 -18.83 -5.79
CA ASN A 245 21.16 -19.44 -5.96
C ASN A 245 21.64 -20.13 -4.67
N ALA A 246 21.57 -19.44 -3.53
CA ALA A 246 22.02 -19.99 -2.24
C ALA A 246 21.20 -21.22 -1.80
N LEU A 247 19.90 -21.24 -2.13
CA LEU A 247 19.01 -22.38 -1.87
C LEU A 247 19.07 -23.48 -2.94
N ASN A 248 20.03 -23.40 -3.87
CA ASN A 248 20.24 -24.30 -4.99
C ASN A 248 18.95 -24.59 -5.78
N ILE A 249 18.12 -23.56 -5.99
CA ILE A 249 16.92 -23.67 -6.81
C ILE A 249 17.36 -23.82 -8.28
N PRO A 250 17.02 -24.94 -8.95
CA PRO A 250 17.43 -25.20 -10.32
C PRO A 250 16.83 -24.18 -11.30
N GLU A 251 17.34 -24.18 -12.54
CA GLU A 251 16.93 -23.35 -13.69
C GLU A 251 16.02 -22.15 -13.39
N LYS A 252 14.71 -22.38 -13.22
CA LYS A 252 13.71 -21.33 -13.05
C LYS A 252 12.79 -21.56 -11.85
N PHE A 253 12.35 -20.46 -11.25
CA PHE A 253 11.37 -20.45 -10.14
C PHE A 253 10.16 -19.56 -10.43
N TRP A 254 9.07 -19.80 -9.72
CA TRP A 254 7.87 -18.96 -9.78
C TRP A 254 7.94 -17.84 -8.74
N VAL A 255 7.39 -16.66 -9.04
CA VAL A 255 7.24 -15.58 -8.06
C VAL A 255 5.78 -15.40 -7.70
N VAL A 256 5.45 -15.34 -6.42
CA VAL A 256 4.09 -15.06 -5.94
C VAL A 256 4.06 -13.72 -5.24
N GLY A 257 3.36 -12.74 -5.82
CA GLY A 257 3.27 -11.38 -5.30
C GLY A 257 1.87 -11.04 -4.81
N TYR A 258 1.71 -10.78 -3.51
CA TYR A 258 0.49 -10.17 -2.96
C TYR A 258 0.72 -8.67 -2.73
N SER A 259 -0.22 -7.80 -3.11
CA SER A 259 -0.19 -6.36 -2.80
C SER A 259 1.17 -5.70 -3.14
N GLY A 260 1.92 -5.20 -2.15
CA GLY A 260 3.26 -4.63 -2.33
C GLY A 260 4.29 -5.63 -2.91
N GLY A 261 4.14 -6.92 -2.60
CA GLY A 261 4.88 -8.02 -3.21
C GLY A 261 4.73 -8.10 -4.73
N GLY A 262 3.67 -7.53 -5.30
CA GLY A 262 3.50 -7.37 -6.74
C GLY A 262 4.59 -6.49 -7.38
N MET A 263 5.08 -5.45 -6.70
CA MET A 263 6.18 -4.61 -7.21
C MET A 263 7.49 -5.39 -7.31
N HIS A 264 7.75 -6.24 -6.31
CA HIS A 264 8.90 -7.14 -6.30
C HIS A 264 8.77 -8.21 -7.39
N ALA A 265 7.57 -8.76 -7.62
CA ALA A 265 7.30 -9.68 -8.74
C ALA A 265 7.50 -9.03 -10.13
N TRP A 266 7.02 -7.80 -10.34
CA TRP A 266 7.31 -7.03 -11.55
C TRP A 266 8.80 -6.78 -11.74
N SER A 267 9.53 -6.50 -10.66
CA SER A 267 10.98 -6.37 -10.70
C SER A 267 11.68 -7.66 -11.12
N ALA A 268 11.26 -8.81 -10.58
CA ALA A 268 11.81 -10.11 -10.97
C ALA A 268 11.64 -10.38 -12.48
N LEU A 269 10.42 -10.14 -13.00
CA LEU A 269 10.12 -10.25 -14.43
C LEU A 269 10.94 -9.28 -15.30
N ARG A 270 11.28 -8.10 -14.77
CA ARG A 270 12.05 -7.08 -15.50
C ARG A 270 13.56 -7.33 -15.52
N TYR A 271 14.16 -7.74 -14.40
CA TYR A 271 15.61 -7.75 -14.22
C TYR A 271 16.24 -9.15 -14.25
N ILE A 272 15.48 -10.21 -13.96
CA ILE A 272 15.98 -11.60 -13.97
C ILE A 272 15.09 -12.57 -14.77
N PRO A 273 14.52 -12.18 -15.94
CA PRO A 273 13.50 -12.97 -16.65
C PRO A 273 13.94 -14.41 -16.98
N ASP A 274 15.23 -14.62 -17.26
CA ASP A 274 15.79 -15.95 -17.56
C ASP A 274 15.66 -16.95 -16.40
N ARG A 275 15.50 -16.46 -15.16
CA ARG A 275 15.31 -17.28 -13.95
C ARG A 275 13.86 -17.41 -13.52
N ILE A 276 12.92 -16.76 -14.21
CA ILE A 276 11.50 -16.78 -13.86
C ILE A 276 10.76 -17.80 -14.74
N ALA A 277 10.16 -18.80 -14.10
CA ALA A 277 9.26 -19.77 -14.74
C ALA A 277 7.88 -19.14 -15.00
N GLY A 278 7.45 -18.31 -14.05
CA GLY A 278 6.31 -17.41 -14.18
C GLY A 278 6.06 -16.62 -12.91
N ALA A 279 5.02 -15.78 -12.91
CA ALA A 279 4.57 -15.04 -11.74
C ALA A 279 3.05 -15.18 -11.57
N ALA A 280 2.61 -15.29 -10.32
CA ALA A 280 1.21 -15.19 -9.93
C ALA A 280 1.04 -13.99 -9.00
N MET A 281 0.10 -13.09 -9.32
CA MET A 281 -0.07 -11.83 -8.59
C MET A 281 -1.51 -11.64 -8.13
N PHE A 282 -1.66 -11.30 -6.84
CA PHE A 282 -2.94 -11.16 -6.16
C PHE A 282 -3.08 -9.75 -5.59
N ALA A 283 -4.12 -9.03 -6.03
CA ALA A 283 -4.32 -7.60 -5.74
C ALA A 283 -3.04 -6.75 -5.85
N PRO A 284 -2.24 -6.87 -6.94
CA PRO A 284 -0.91 -6.26 -7.03
C PRO A 284 -0.97 -4.74 -6.92
N MET A 285 0.00 -4.16 -6.23
CA MET A 285 0.18 -2.72 -6.21
C MET A 285 0.72 -2.22 -7.56
N ALA A 286 0.02 -1.25 -8.14
CA ALA A 286 0.50 -0.46 -9.26
C ALA A 286 0.82 0.97 -8.78
N ASN A 287 1.83 1.61 -9.37
CA ASN A 287 2.20 2.98 -9.04
C ASN A 287 1.09 3.97 -9.47
N PRO A 288 0.40 4.64 -8.53
CA PRO A 288 -0.73 5.53 -8.85
C PRO A 288 -0.30 6.87 -9.50
N TYR A 289 1.01 7.01 -9.79
CA TYR A 289 1.62 8.16 -10.45
C TYR A 289 2.37 7.79 -11.74
N ASP A 290 2.29 6.54 -12.23
CA ASP A 290 2.92 6.11 -13.49
C ASP A 290 2.54 7.09 -14.62
N SER A 291 3.55 7.51 -15.40
CA SER A 291 3.42 8.50 -16.48
C SER A 291 2.62 7.98 -17.68
N LYS A 292 2.50 6.65 -17.86
CA LYS A 292 1.70 6.02 -18.91
C LYS A 292 0.22 5.88 -18.53
N MET A 293 -0.18 6.09 -17.27
CA MET A 293 -1.61 6.13 -16.88
C MET A 293 -2.30 7.37 -17.43
N THR A 294 -3.47 7.19 -18.03
CA THR A 294 -4.36 8.29 -18.43
C THR A 294 -4.90 9.06 -17.22
N LYS A 295 -5.39 10.29 -17.45
CA LYS A 295 -6.02 11.11 -16.40
C LYS A 295 -7.23 10.42 -15.77
N ASP A 296 -8.01 9.68 -16.55
CA ASP A 296 -9.21 8.99 -16.08
C ASP A 296 -8.89 7.71 -15.31
N GLU A 297 -7.91 6.90 -15.75
CA GLU A 297 -7.41 5.77 -14.97
C GLU A 297 -6.87 6.26 -13.62
N ARG A 298 -6.05 7.31 -13.62
CA ARG A 298 -5.53 7.92 -12.39
C ARG A 298 -6.66 8.40 -11.48
N ARG A 299 -7.65 9.14 -12.01
CA ARG A 299 -8.81 9.59 -11.22
C ARG A 299 -9.54 8.41 -10.58
N LYS A 300 -9.89 7.38 -11.36
CA LYS A 300 -10.56 6.16 -10.87
C LYS A 300 -9.76 5.43 -9.79
N THR A 301 -8.45 5.23 -9.99
CA THR A 301 -7.56 4.62 -8.98
C THR A 301 -7.60 5.40 -7.68
N TRP A 302 -7.47 6.73 -7.75
CA TRP A 302 -7.55 7.57 -6.55
C TRP A 302 -8.95 7.54 -5.92
N ASP A 303 -10.03 7.65 -6.68
CA ASP A 303 -11.39 7.68 -6.15
C ASP A 303 -11.76 6.41 -5.37
N SER A 304 -11.24 5.25 -5.78
CA SER A 304 -11.38 3.98 -5.04
C SER A 304 -10.66 3.91 -3.68
N TRP A 305 -9.83 4.89 -3.32
CA TRP A 305 -8.99 4.86 -2.12
C TRP A 305 -9.52 5.74 -0.99
N SER A 306 -9.41 5.23 0.24
CA SER A 306 -9.71 5.98 1.46
C SER A 306 -8.86 7.25 1.58
N THR A 307 -9.42 8.32 2.16
CA THR A 307 -8.71 9.60 2.37
C THR A 307 -7.40 9.41 3.13
N LYS A 308 -7.35 8.46 4.08
CA LYS A 308 -6.13 8.07 4.79
C LYS A 308 -5.09 7.45 3.86
N ARG A 309 -5.48 6.50 2.99
CA ARG A 309 -4.58 5.90 1.99
C ARG A 309 -4.03 6.96 1.02
N LYS A 310 -4.89 7.86 0.52
CA LYS A 310 -4.51 9.02 -0.33
C LYS A 310 -3.43 9.87 0.35
N LEU A 311 -3.67 10.29 1.60
CA LEU A 311 -2.73 11.09 2.39
C LEU A 311 -1.37 10.39 2.56
N MET A 312 -1.36 9.10 2.90
CA MET A 312 -0.12 8.34 3.07
C MET A 312 0.71 8.24 1.79
N HIS A 313 0.08 8.12 0.60
CA HIS A 313 0.78 8.12 -0.69
C HIS A 313 1.30 9.52 -1.07
N ILE A 314 0.62 10.60 -0.68
CA ILE A 314 1.12 11.98 -0.84
C ILE A 314 2.33 12.20 0.07
N LEU A 315 2.25 11.78 1.33
CA LEU A 315 3.36 11.85 2.29
C LEU A 315 4.56 11.04 1.81
N ALA A 316 4.39 9.80 1.36
CA ALA A 316 5.47 9.00 0.79
C ALA A 316 6.16 9.69 -0.39
N ARG A 317 5.40 10.30 -1.31
CA ARG A 317 5.96 10.94 -2.52
C ARG A 317 6.62 12.29 -2.26
N ARG A 318 6.10 13.09 -1.32
CA ARG A 318 6.50 14.50 -1.12
C ARG A 318 7.28 14.75 0.16
N PHE A 319 6.98 14.01 1.22
CA PHE A 319 7.48 14.23 2.58
C PHE A 319 7.79 12.90 3.31
N PRO A 320 8.58 11.97 2.74
CA PRO A 320 8.81 10.64 3.33
C PRO A 320 9.46 10.71 4.73
N SER A 321 10.17 11.81 5.03
CA SER A 321 10.71 12.09 6.38
C SER A 321 9.66 12.24 7.48
N LEU A 322 8.38 12.43 7.14
CA LEU A 322 7.27 12.49 8.11
C LEU A 322 6.68 11.10 8.43
N LEU A 323 6.84 10.12 7.54
CA LEU A 323 6.29 8.77 7.72
C LEU A 323 6.75 8.06 9.02
N PRO A 324 8.01 8.15 9.48
CA PRO A 324 8.44 7.56 10.75
C PRO A 324 7.64 8.02 11.97
N PHE A 325 7.13 9.25 11.98
CA PHE A 325 6.27 9.74 13.06
C PHE A 325 4.96 8.94 13.11
N PHE A 326 4.26 8.81 11.98
CA PHE A 326 3.01 8.05 11.89
C PHE A 326 3.20 6.56 12.19
N TYR A 327 4.31 5.95 11.73
CA TYR A 327 4.62 4.55 12.00
C TYR A 327 4.90 4.29 13.49
N ARG A 328 5.64 5.18 14.16
CA ARG A 328 5.88 5.12 15.63
C ARG A 328 4.63 5.28 16.48
N GLN A 329 3.64 6.04 16.00
CA GLN A 329 2.33 6.16 16.66
C GLN A 329 1.38 4.98 16.35
N THR A 330 1.75 4.07 15.43
CA THR A 330 0.91 2.94 15.01
C THR A 330 1.63 1.60 15.23
N PHE A 331 2.05 0.89 14.18
CA PHE A 331 2.56 -0.47 14.30
C PHE A 331 3.97 -0.56 14.92
N LEU A 332 4.77 0.53 14.89
CA LEU A 332 6.05 0.60 15.62
C LEU A 332 5.90 1.07 17.07
N SER A 333 4.68 1.26 17.58
CA SER A 333 4.44 1.62 18.99
C SER A 333 4.67 0.45 19.97
N GLY A 334 4.84 -0.77 19.46
CA GLY A 334 4.94 -1.99 20.27
C GLY A 334 3.60 -2.46 20.87
N LYS A 335 2.49 -1.84 20.49
CA LYS A 335 1.11 -2.27 20.82
C LYS A 335 0.56 -3.13 19.69
N GLN A 336 -0.34 -4.06 20.00
CA GLN A 336 -1.15 -4.77 19.02
C GLN A 336 -2.15 -3.82 18.32
N GLY A 337 -2.62 -4.20 17.13
CA GLY A 337 -3.58 -3.43 16.37
C GLY A 337 -4.05 -4.16 15.11
N HIS A 338 -5.21 -3.75 14.59
CA HIS A 338 -5.89 -4.46 13.52
C HIS A 338 -5.43 -4.04 12.11
N PRO A 339 -5.48 -4.95 11.12
CA PRO A 339 -5.11 -4.65 9.73
C PRO A 339 -5.85 -3.44 9.16
N GLU A 340 -7.15 -3.29 9.44
CA GLU A 340 -7.97 -2.20 8.92
C GLU A 340 -7.41 -0.82 9.30
N SER A 341 -7.06 -0.62 10.58
CA SER A 341 -6.59 0.67 11.07
C SER A 341 -5.14 0.96 10.66
N TRP A 342 -4.26 -0.03 10.65
CA TRP A 342 -2.84 0.13 10.34
C TRP A 342 -2.56 0.20 8.83
N LEU A 343 -3.19 -0.66 8.02
CA LEU A 343 -3.05 -0.67 6.56
C LEU A 343 -4.03 0.29 5.85
N SER A 344 -4.92 0.94 6.58
CA SER A 344 -5.91 1.91 6.05
C SER A 344 -6.86 1.30 5.02
N LEU A 345 -7.21 0.02 5.23
CA LEU A 345 -8.13 -0.76 4.41
C LEU A 345 -9.58 -0.41 4.75
N SER A 346 -10.49 -0.73 3.84
CA SER A 346 -11.93 -0.86 4.11
C SER A 346 -12.25 -2.33 3.92
N LEU A 347 -12.89 -2.97 4.90
CA LEU A 347 -13.17 -4.41 4.87
C LEU A 347 -14.67 -4.67 4.88
N GLY A 348 -15.13 -5.53 3.97
CA GLY A 348 -16.51 -5.99 3.96
C GLY A 348 -16.83 -6.85 5.19
N LYS A 349 -18.11 -6.95 5.58
CA LYS A 349 -18.53 -7.68 6.80
C LYS A 349 -17.98 -9.12 6.86
N LYS A 350 -17.94 -9.84 5.74
CA LYS A 350 -17.41 -11.21 5.66
C LYS A 350 -15.90 -11.27 5.91
N ASP A 351 -15.16 -10.29 5.40
CA ASP A 351 -13.71 -10.21 5.59
C ASP A 351 -13.39 -9.91 7.06
N LYS A 352 -14.15 -9.00 7.69
CA LYS A 352 -14.00 -8.72 9.13
C LYS A 352 -14.16 -9.97 9.98
N THR A 353 -15.22 -10.76 9.77
CA THR A 353 -15.43 -12.03 10.48
C THR A 353 -14.29 -13.04 10.24
N LEU A 354 -13.67 -13.05 9.06
CA LEU A 354 -12.50 -13.90 8.79
C LEU A 354 -11.25 -13.41 9.55
N LEU A 355 -11.01 -12.09 9.57
CA LEU A 355 -9.84 -11.50 10.25
C LEU A 355 -9.98 -11.53 11.78
N GLU A 356 -11.20 -11.48 12.30
CA GLU A 356 -11.51 -11.61 13.74
C GLU A 356 -11.32 -13.05 14.25
N GLY A 357 -11.15 -14.03 13.36
CA GLY A 357 -10.90 -15.42 13.72
C GLY A 357 -9.60 -15.63 14.52
N PRO A 358 -9.59 -16.43 15.60
CA PRO A 358 -8.40 -16.62 16.45
C PRO A 358 -7.14 -17.07 15.71
N ALA A 359 -7.30 -17.91 14.68
CA ALA A 359 -6.19 -18.37 13.85
C ALA A 359 -5.58 -17.24 12.99
N PHE A 360 -6.41 -16.32 12.48
CA PHE A 360 -5.90 -15.15 11.75
C PHE A 360 -5.24 -14.16 12.70
N ASN A 361 -5.83 -13.87 13.86
CA ASN A 361 -5.23 -12.96 14.84
C ASN A 361 -3.84 -13.45 15.29
N ALA A 362 -3.70 -14.73 15.66
CA ALA A 362 -2.40 -15.30 16.06
C ALA A 362 -1.37 -15.26 14.91
N PHE A 363 -1.78 -15.51 13.67
CA PHE A 363 -0.95 -15.36 12.48
C PHE A 363 -0.51 -13.90 12.26
N TRP A 364 -1.46 -12.97 12.31
CA TRP A 364 -1.25 -11.54 12.10
C TRP A 364 -0.30 -10.96 13.14
N GLU A 365 -0.57 -11.20 14.43
CA GLU A 365 0.28 -10.74 15.53
C GLU A 365 1.71 -11.25 15.38
N ARG A 366 1.90 -12.54 15.07
CA ARG A 366 3.24 -13.13 14.87
C ARG A 366 3.95 -12.52 13.65
N ASN A 367 3.24 -12.37 12.53
CA ASN A 367 3.81 -11.82 11.29
C ASN A 367 4.18 -10.33 11.44
N VAL A 368 3.34 -9.55 12.13
CA VAL A 368 3.63 -8.13 12.39
C VAL A 368 4.76 -7.99 13.41
N ALA A 369 4.75 -8.75 14.51
CA ALA A 369 5.84 -8.76 15.49
C ALA A 369 7.20 -9.03 14.85
N GLU A 370 7.27 -9.99 13.92
CA GLU A 370 8.46 -10.25 13.14
C GLU A 370 8.82 -9.08 12.22
N SER A 371 7.84 -8.54 11.47
CA SER A 371 8.09 -7.41 10.56
C SER A 371 8.68 -6.17 11.25
N VAL A 372 8.28 -5.91 12.51
CA VAL A 372 8.75 -4.76 13.31
C VAL A 372 9.90 -5.10 14.26
N ARG A 373 10.45 -6.33 14.22
CA ARG A 373 11.48 -6.85 15.15
C ARG A 373 12.62 -5.86 15.41
N GLN A 374 13.09 -5.20 14.36
CA GLN A 374 14.25 -4.30 14.41
C GLN A 374 13.92 -2.91 15.00
N GLY A 375 12.64 -2.56 15.18
CA GLY A 375 12.18 -1.25 15.66
C GLY A 375 12.46 -0.07 14.71
N ASP A 376 12.99 -0.33 13.51
CA ASP A 376 13.38 0.70 12.55
C ASP A 376 12.23 1.07 11.62
N ALA A 377 12.04 2.38 11.41
CA ALA A 377 11.06 2.90 10.47
C ALA A 377 11.59 2.99 9.03
N ARG A 378 12.92 3.04 8.82
CA ARG A 378 13.54 3.18 7.49
C ARG A 378 13.03 2.18 6.44
N PRO A 379 13.02 0.85 6.68
CA PRO A 379 12.57 -0.13 5.68
C PRO A 379 11.09 0.05 5.29
N PHE A 380 10.24 0.47 6.23
CA PHE A 380 8.84 0.82 5.95
C PHE A 380 8.71 2.10 5.11
N VAL A 381 9.54 3.13 5.38
CA VAL A 381 9.58 4.34 4.55
C VAL A 381 10.03 4.00 3.12
N GLU A 382 11.04 3.15 2.97
CA GLU A 382 11.50 2.68 1.66
C GLU A 382 10.39 1.94 0.89
N GLU A 383 9.70 0.97 1.52
CA GLU A 383 8.56 0.29 0.89
C GLU A 383 7.43 1.26 0.48
N ALA A 384 7.15 2.27 1.31
CA ALA A 384 6.13 3.28 1.00
C ALA A 384 6.58 4.21 -0.14
N VAL A 385 7.87 4.56 -0.22
CA VAL A 385 8.44 5.36 -1.31
C VAL A 385 8.44 4.56 -2.62
N LEU A 386 8.79 3.27 -2.61
CA LEU A 386 8.77 2.40 -3.79
C LEU A 386 7.38 2.31 -4.46
N GLN A 387 6.30 2.44 -3.68
CA GLN A 387 4.93 2.46 -4.22
C GLN A 387 4.61 3.71 -5.06
N VAL A 388 5.41 4.77 -4.96
CA VAL A 388 5.11 6.09 -5.53
C VAL A 388 6.29 6.76 -6.26
N SER A 389 7.46 6.13 -6.26
CA SER A 389 8.65 6.53 -7.02
C SER A 389 8.54 6.09 -8.48
N ASP A 390 9.36 6.67 -9.36
CA ASP A 390 9.60 6.04 -10.66
C ASP A 390 10.27 4.67 -10.43
N TRP A 391 9.85 3.66 -11.18
CA TRP A 391 10.37 2.30 -11.11
C TRP A 391 11.56 2.08 -12.05
N GLY A 392 11.85 3.02 -12.96
CA GLY A 392 12.87 2.88 -14.01
C GLY A 392 12.44 1.97 -15.17
N PHE A 393 11.21 1.49 -15.13
CA PHE A 393 10.49 0.76 -16.18
C PHE A 393 8.98 0.93 -15.95
N SER A 394 8.18 0.83 -17.01
CA SER A 394 6.73 0.65 -16.93
C SER A 394 6.36 -0.78 -17.33
N LEU A 395 5.13 -1.20 -17.05
CA LEU A 395 4.66 -2.56 -17.32
C LEU A 395 4.72 -2.93 -18.82
N SER A 396 4.50 -1.96 -19.71
CA SER A 396 4.65 -2.13 -21.16
C SER A 396 6.11 -2.30 -21.62
N ASP A 397 7.10 -2.04 -20.76
CA ASP A 397 8.51 -2.33 -21.03
C ASP A 397 8.87 -3.79 -20.63
N ILE A 398 7.97 -4.48 -19.93
CA ILE A 398 8.06 -5.93 -19.61
C ILE A 398 7.52 -6.76 -20.78
N GLN A 399 7.86 -6.36 -22.01
CA GLN A 399 7.67 -7.23 -23.17
C GLN A 399 8.80 -8.24 -23.20
N MET A 400 8.40 -9.50 -23.08
CA MET A 400 9.30 -10.64 -22.89
C MET A 400 10.26 -10.77 -24.07
N GLN A 401 11.52 -11.10 -23.79
CA GLN A 401 12.53 -11.15 -24.83
C GLN A 401 12.11 -12.13 -25.93
N LYS A 402 11.93 -11.57 -27.13
CA LYS A 402 11.74 -12.32 -28.36
C LYS A 402 12.97 -13.20 -28.55
N LYS A 403 12.78 -14.52 -28.61
CA LYS A 403 13.86 -15.48 -28.91
C LYS A 403 14.49 -15.09 -30.24
N GLU A 404 15.71 -14.55 -30.23
CA GLU A 404 16.43 -14.26 -31.47
C GLU A 404 16.73 -15.59 -32.19
N ALA A 405 16.40 -15.63 -33.49
CA ALA A 405 16.62 -16.81 -34.31
C ALA A 405 18.11 -17.06 -34.51
N ARG A 406 18.69 -17.95 -33.69
CA ARG A 406 20.09 -18.36 -33.82
C ARG A 406 20.25 -19.37 -34.95
N GLY A 407 20.71 -18.88 -36.10
CA GLY A 407 21.12 -19.68 -37.24
C GLY A 407 20.30 -19.43 -38.52
N PHE A 408 20.96 -19.56 -39.66
CA PHE A 408 20.41 -19.28 -41.00
C PHE A 408 19.10 -20.03 -41.28
N PHE A 409 19.01 -21.31 -40.89
CA PHE A 409 17.82 -22.12 -41.11
C PHE A 409 16.60 -21.68 -40.27
N GLU A 410 16.79 -21.30 -39.01
CA GLU A 410 15.69 -20.81 -38.16
C GLU A 410 15.20 -19.42 -38.58
N LEU A 411 16.10 -18.57 -39.12
CA LEU A 411 15.72 -17.29 -39.73
C LEU A 411 14.75 -17.52 -40.92
N ILE A 412 15.10 -18.43 -41.83
CA ILE A 412 14.26 -18.80 -42.98
C ILE A 412 12.93 -19.42 -42.52
N LYS A 413 12.97 -20.31 -41.52
CA LYS A 413 11.77 -20.94 -40.92
C LYS A 413 10.78 -19.89 -40.40
N SER A 414 11.27 -18.82 -39.78
CA SER A 414 10.44 -17.71 -39.26
C SER A 414 9.82 -16.80 -40.32
N LEU A 415 10.34 -16.85 -41.56
CA LEU A 415 9.81 -16.08 -42.69
C LEU A 415 8.66 -16.80 -43.41
N PHE A 416 8.70 -18.14 -43.45
CA PHE A 416 7.73 -18.96 -44.18
C PHE A 416 6.66 -19.61 -43.31
N ASN A 417 6.91 -19.74 -42.01
CA ASN A 417 5.92 -20.22 -41.05
C ASN A 417 5.57 -19.06 -40.10
N GLN A 418 4.27 -18.83 -39.84
CA GLN A 418 3.84 -18.23 -38.58
C GLN A 418 4.06 -19.26 -37.45
N ALA A 419 5.31 -19.65 -37.23
CA ALA A 419 5.69 -20.51 -36.13
C ALA A 419 5.20 -19.89 -34.83
N GLU A 420 4.55 -20.70 -33.99
CA GLU A 420 4.12 -20.26 -32.66
C GLU A 420 5.31 -19.62 -31.96
N ARG A 421 5.13 -18.36 -31.58
CA ARG A 421 6.23 -17.52 -31.10
C ARG A 421 6.62 -18.03 -29.72
N GLU A 422 7.70 -18.81 -29.64
CA GLU A 422 8.30 -19.18 -28.35
C GLU A 422 8.87 -17.93 -27.67
N TRP A 423 8.07 -17.35 -26.78
CA TRP A 423 8.50 -16.32 -25.84
C TRP A 423 9.40 -16.96 -24.77
N VAL A 424 10.50 -16.29 -24.43
CA VAL A 424 11.42 -16.79 -23.39
C VAL A 424 10.78 -16.54 -22.01
N GLY A 425 9.93 -17.48 -21.62
CA GLY A 425 8.82 -17.26 -20.68
C GLY A 425 7.63 -16.66 -21.43
N PHE A 426 6.37 -17.07 -21.22
CA PHE A 426 5.85 -18.14 -20.37
C PHE A 426 5.45 -19.34 -21.23
N LEU A 427 5.67 -20.58 -20.75
CA LEU A 427 5.13 -21.81 -21.36
C LEU A 427 3.68 -22.08 -20.93
N GLY A 428 2.86 -21.02 -20.81
CA GLY A 428 1.49 -21.07 -20.30
C GLY A 428 0.99 -19.68 -19.92
N PRO A 429 -0.31 -19.51 -19.62
CA PRO A 429 -0.86 -18.21 -19.23
C PRO A 429 -0.20 -17.68 -17.94
N ILE A 430 0.13 -16.39 -17.93
CA ILE A 430 0.37 -15.65 -16.68
C ILE A 430 -0.97 -15.63 -15.95
N HIS A 431 -1.12 -16.42 -14.89
CA HIS A 431 -2.30 -16.33 -14.04
C HIS A 431 -2.20 -15.10 -13.14
N ILE A 432 -2.43 -13.92 -13.74
CA ILE A 432 -2.73 -12.68 -13.03
C ILE A 432 -4.13 -12.84 -12.43
N TRP A 433 -4.19 -13.46 -11.24
CA TRP A 433 -5.44 -13.67 -10.52
C TRP A 433 -5.81 -12.40 -9.74
N GLN A 434 -6.15 -11.36 -10.50
CA GLN A 434 -6.70 -10.13 -9.96
C GLN A 434 -8.13 -10.37 -9.49
N VAL A 435 -8.27 -10.87 -8.25
CA VAL A 435 -9.51 -10.75 -7.50
C VAL A 435 -9.71 -9.26 -7.20
N CYS A 436 -10.37 -8.56 -8.13
CA CYS A 436 -11.08 -7.33 -7.84
C CYS A 436 -12.31 -7.67 -6.98
N THR A 437 -12.08 -8.09 -5.73
CA THR A 437 -13.00 -7.68 -4.67
C THR A 437 -12.86 -6.17 -4.58
N LEU A 438 -13.77 -5.49 -5.31
CA LEU A 438 -14.15 -4.14 -4.99
C LEU A 438 -14.56 -4.15 -3.51
N PHE A 439 -13.65 -3.71 -2.64
CA PHE A 439 -13.92 -3.49 -1.23
C PHE A 439 -15.07 -2.48 -1.17
N SER A 440 -16.27 -2.99 -0.91
CA SER A 440 -17.56 -2.30 -0.93
C SER A 440 -18.09 -2.20 0.50
#